data_AF-A0A7C6UJM0-F1
#
_entry.id   AF-A0A7C6UJM0-F1
#
_cell.length_a   1.000
_cell.length_b   1.000
_cell.length_c   1.000
_cell.angle_alpha   90.00
_cell.angle_beta   90.00
_cell.angle_gamma   90.00
#
_symmetry.space_group_name_H-M   'P 1'
#
loop_
_entity.id
_entity.type
_entity.pdbx_description
1 polymer ?
#
loop_
_entity_poly.entity_id
_entity_poly.type
_entity_poly.pdbx_seq_one_letter_code
_entity_poly.pdbx_strand_id
1 'polypeptide(L)'
;MRRWILVTKNKDVLKRFGKNKEINLKVDEKVRYGDNVLIYCPDDRNILYMFKVKKDAFKDKDHYKMILYDKKILKSPISISKNKYNSLIKKSSKRKFLHSVHLCEWSELIASVKKKNPEVLETFEMKGCLGPDKDGFFEKNKPKLIQCIKKIISIDANFLNEEATKYRLVLPLIQNIGWNIYNLRHVQPEYRVGNKNDRLDYLLTDYRHDKTFLEVKSPDKNLASHKCQIIKYCASQNVDLGILTNGLQWIFYNIDYHADQTGAISEVQSDSLDLRTKDPHKAADKFIDVFWGGKTCKKGKTTNRSLDDVINTM
;
A
#
# COMPACT_ATOMS: atom_id res chain seq x y z
N MET A 1 -11.72 -6.72 -1.37
CA MET A 1 -12.38 -6.28 -0.13
C MET A 1 -12.87 -4.83 -0.29
N ARG A 2 -14.14 -4.55 0.02
CA ARG A 2 -14.72 -3.20 -0.03
C ARG A 2 -14.72 -2.57 1.36
N ARG A 3 -14.91 -1.25 1.38
CA ARG A 3 -14.79 -0.39 2.55
C ARG A 3 -16.07 0.41 2.69
N TRP A 4 -16.71 0.30 3.84
CA TRP A 4 -18.04 0.88 4.06
C TRP A 4 -18.08 1.72 5.33
N ILE A 5 -18.80 2.82 5.27
CA ILE A 5 -19.28 3.55 6.46
C ILE A 5 -20.78 3.28 6.58
N LEU A 6 -21.17 2.69 7.71
CA LEU A 6 -22.56 2.57 8.12
C LEU A 6 -22.92 3.76 9.04
N VAL A 7 -24.00 4.45 8.70
CA VAL A 7 -24.46 5.67 9.35
C VAL A 7 -25.67 5.34 10.20
N THR A 8 -25.57 5.55 11.51
CA THR A 8 -26.67 5.21 12.43
C THR A 8 -26.63 6.07 13.69
N LYS A 9 -27.78 6.30 14.32
CA LYS A 9 -27.87 7.11 15.56
C LYS A 9 -27.28 6.34 16.74
N ASN A 10 -26.65 7.05 17.68
CA ASN A 10 -25.95 6.41 18.81
C ASN A 10 -26.89 5.55 19.67
N LYS A 11 -28.13 6.00 19.89
CA LYS A 11 -29.16 5.21 20.59
C LYS A 11 -29.44 3.84 19.94
N ASP A 12 -29.37 3.77 18.61
CA ASP A 12 -29.56 2.52 17.86
C ASP A 12 -28.28 1.68 17.91
N VAL A 13 -27.13 2.34 18.04
CA VAL A 13 -25.85 1.67 18.19
C VAL A 13 -25.77 0.89 19.51
N LEU A 14 -26.12 1.52 20.63
CA LEU A 14 -26.15 0.87 21.94
C LEU A 14 -27.08 -0.35 21.97
N LYS A 15 -28.25 -0.23 21.32
CA LYS A 15 -29.24 -1.32 21.24
C LYS A 15 -28.76 -2.48 20.36
N ARG A 16 -28.18 -2.19 19.19
CA ARG A 16 -27.89 -3.20 18.16
C ARG A 16 -26.51 -3.82 18.29
N PHE A 17 -25.53 -3.05 18.77
CA PHE A 17 -24.12 -3.43 18.77
C PHE A 17 -23.57 -3.71 20.18
N GLY A 18 -24.38 -3.53 21.24
CA GLY A 18 -23.95 -3.67 22.63
C GLY A 18 -23.62 -5.11 23.10
N LYS A 19 -24.42 -6.11 22.71
CA LYS A 19 -24.39 -7.46 23.33
C LYS A 19 -24.04 -8.64 22.41
N ASN A 20 -24.11 -8.50 21.09
CA ASN A 20 -24.02 -9.64 20.18
C ASN A 20 -22.66 -9.78 19.47
N LYS A 21 -22.24 -11.04 19.24
CA LYS A 21 -21.11 -11.37 18.35
C LYS A 21 -21.46 -11.16 16.86
N GLU A 22 -22.75 -11.26 16.51
CA GLU A 22 -23.26 -11.08 15.15
C GLU A 22 -24.47 -10.15 15.09
N ILE A 23 -24.52 -9.32 14.06
CA ILE A 23 -25.56 -8.27 13.92
C ILE A 23 -26.16 -8.33 12.52
N ASN A 24 -27.49 -8.48 12.47
CA ASN A 24 -28.25 -8.53 11.23
C ASN A 24 -28.83 -7.14 10.90
N LEU A 25 -28.52 -6.63 9.72
CA LEU A 25 -28.98 -5.32 9.24
C LEU A 25 -29.57 -5.45 7.83
N LYS A 26 -30.63 -4.71 7.55
CA LYS A 26 -31.07 -4.47 6.17
C LYS A 26 -30.25 -3.29 5.64
N VAL A 27 -29.66 -3.42 4.45
CA VAL A 27 -28.84 -2.41 3.75
C VAL A 27 -29.32 -2.23 2.30
N ASP A 28 -28.99 -1.10 1.71
CA ASP A 28 -29.38 -0.71 0.34
C ASP A 28 -28.31 -1.03 -0.72
N GLU A 29 -27.15 -1.54 -0.29
CA GLU A 29 -26.02 -1.89 -1.15
C GLU A 29 -25.62 -3.35 -0.99
N LYS A 30 -25.15 -3.97 -2.09
CA LYS A 30 -24.66 -5.35 -2.05
C LYS A 30 -23.27 -5.39 -1.41
N VAL A 31 -23.17 -5.96 -0.22
CA VAL A 31 -21.90 -6.23 0.47
C VAL A 31 -21.41 -7.65 0.21
N ARG A 32 -20.10 -7.86 0.33
CA ARG A 32 -19.44 -9.16 0.17
C ARG A 32 -18.78 -9.61 1.47
N TYR A 33 -18.61 -10.91 1.61
CA TYR A 33 -17.82 -11.52 2.67
C TYR A 33 -16.46 -10.81 2.83
N GLY A 34 -16.09 -10.53 4.08
CA GLY A 34 -14.84 -9.87 4.43
C GLY A 34 -14.81 -8.36 4.23
N ASP A 35 -15.84 -7.73 3.64
CA ASP A 35 -15.90 -6.27 3.55
C ASP A 35 -15.82 -5.62 4.94
N ASN A 36 -15.08 -4.50 5.05
CA ASN A 36 -14.91 -3.78 6.31
C ASN A 36 -15.96 -2.69 6.47
N VAL A 37 -16.47 -2.53 7.69
CA VAL A 37 -17.53 -1.59 8.02
C VAL A 37 -17.16 -0.79 9.26
N LEU A 38 -17.07 0.53 9.12
CA LEU A 38 -16.98 1.46 10.25
C LEU A 38 -18.35 2.03 10.57
N ILE A 39 -18.67 2.16 11.85
CA ILE A 39 -19.95 2.71 12.31
C ILE A 39 -19.78 4.18 12.67
N TYR A 40 -20.35 5.07 11.87
CA TYR A 40 -20.38 6.50 12.12
C TYR A 40 -21.69 6.91 12.80
N CYS A 41 -21.58 7.63 13.92
CA CYS A 41 -22.68 8.22 14.65
C CYS A 41 -22.75 9.73 14.37
N PRO A 42 -23.76 10.22 13.60
CA PRO A 42 -23.86 11.64 13.27
C PRO A 42 -24.11 12.55 14.49
N ASP A 43 -24.85 12.05 15.49
CA ASP A 43 -25.21 12.82 16.69
C ASP A 43 -23.95 13.22 17.49
N ASP A 44 -22.99 12.31 17.62
CA ASP A 44 -21.72 12.53 18.32
C ASP A 44 -20.55 12.88 17.39
N ARG A 45 -20.79 12.79 16.06
CA ARG A 45 -19.79 12.96 14.99
C ARG A 45 -18.57 12.05 15.16
N ASN A 46 -18.78 10.83 15.62
CA ASN A 46 -17.72 9.89 15.97
C ASN A 46 -17.87 8.55 15.26
N ILE A 47 -16.75 7.88 15.01
CA ILE A 47 -16.69 6.44 14.74
C ILE A 47 -16.33 5.71 16.03
N LEU A 48 -17.12 4.69 16.34
CA LEU A 48 -17.05 3.96 17.62
C LEU A 48 -16.70 2.48 17.45
N TYR A 49 -17.01 1.90 16.30
CA TYR A 49 -16.89 0.46 16.08
C TYR A 49 -16.40 0.13 14.68
N MET A 50 -15.67 -0.97 14.60
CA MET A 50 -15.26 -1.61 13.35
C MET A 50 -15.80 -3.05 13.33
N PHE A 51 -16.26 -3.47 12.16
CA PHE A 51 -16.82 -4.79 11.90
C PHE A 51 -16.35 -5.32 10.55
N LYS A 52 -16.52 -6.62 10.35
CA LYS A 52 -16.43 -7.29 9.05
C LYS A 52 -17.79 -7.87 8.64
N VAL A 53 -18.00 -8.02 7.34
CA VAL A 53 -19.18 -8.72 6.79
C VAL A 53 -18.95 -10.23 6.82
N LYS A 54 -19.83 -10.96 7.50
CA LYS A 54 -19.71 -12.41 7.77
C LYS A 54 -20.02 -13.29 6.56
N LYS A 55 -20.82 -12.80 5.62
CA LYS A 55 -21.16 -13.51 4.38
C LYS A 55 -21.68 -12.55 3.33
N ASP A 56 -21.64 -12.98 2.07
CA ASP A 56 -22.28 -12.26 0.97
C ASP A 56 -23.75 -11.98 1.28
N ALA A 57 -24.16 -10.73 1.08
CA ALA A 57 -25.54 -10.36 1.33
C ALA A 57 -26.46 -10.92 0.23
N PHE A 58 -27.55 -11.55 0.66
CA PHE A 58 -28.64 -11.95 -0.22
C PHE A 58 -29.69 -10.83 -0.29
N LYS A 59 -30.31 -10.70 -1.46
CA LYS A 59 -31.39 -9.74 -1.70
C LYS A 59 -32.69 -10.30 -1.11
N ASP A 60 -33.34 -9.52 -0.26
CA ASP A 60 -34.65 -9.77 0.32
C ASP A 60 -35.56 -8.59 -0.03
N LYS A 61 -36.46 -8.81 -1.01
CA LYS A 61 -37.29 -7.77 -1.64
C LYS A 61 -36.42 -6.61 -2.16
N ASP A 62 -36.53 -5.43 -1.56
CA ASP A 62 -35.84 -4.19 -1.97
C ASP A 62 -34.55 -3.91 -1.19
N HIS A 63 -34.15 -4.81 -0.27
CA HIS A 63 -32.99 -4.61 0.58
C HIS A 63 -32.06 -5.83 0.55
N TYR A 64 -30.82 -5.64 0.99
CA TYR A 64 -29.85 -6.69 1.23
C TYR A 64 -29.77 -7.00 2.73
N LYS A 65 -29.68 -8.27 3.10
CA LYS A 65 -29.41 -8.64 4.49
C LYS A 65 -27.90 -8.75 4.72
N MET A 66 -27.35 -7.81 5.47
CA MET A 66 -25.95 -7.81 5.91
C MET A 66 -25.82 -8.43 7.30
N ILE A 67 -24.85 -9.32 7.47
CA ILE A 67 -24.47 -9.88 8.77
C ILE A 67 -23.07 -9.39 9.10
N LEU A 68 -22.93 -8.68 10.23
CA LEU A 68 -21.65 -8.19 10.73
C LEU A 68 -21.10 -9.10 11.82
N TYR A 69 -19.78 -9.27 11.86
CA TYR A 69 -19.03 -10.01 12.90
C TYR A 69 -17.68 -9.31 13.19
N ASP A 70 -16.86 -9.92 14.05
CA ASP A 70 -15.52 -9.44 14.42
C ASP A 70 -15.59 -8.00 14.98
N LYS A 71 -16.47 -7.80 15.96
CA LYS A 71 -16.68 -6.51 16.60
C LYS A 71 -15.40 -6.03 17.27
N LYS A 72 -14.86 -4.91 16.81
CA LYS A 72 -13.79 -4.18 17.51
C LYS A 72 -14.31 -2.84 18.01
N ILE A 73 -14.10 -2.58 19.31
CA ILE A 73 -14.53 -1.35 19.98
C ILE A 73 -13.38 -0.35 19.94
N LEU A 74 -13.65 0.87 19.48
CA LEU A 74 -12.69 1.96 19.52
C LEU A 74 -12.86 2.69 20.86
N LYS A 75 -12.06 2.33 21.87
CA LYS A 75 -12.07 2.94 23.21
C LYS A 75 -11.86 4.46 23.16
N SER A 76 -11.06 4.91 22.20
CA SER A 76 -10.81 6.31 21.87
C SER A 76 -11.49 6.65 20.54
N PRO A 77 -12.70 7.25 20.54
CA PRO A 77 -13.45 7.50 19.32
C PRO A 77 -12.71 8.34 18.26
N ILE A 78 -12.99 8.06 16.98
CA ILE A 78 -12.47 8.85 15.86
C ILE A 78 -13.48 9.94 15.51
N SER A 79 -13.16 11.18 15.83
CA SER A 79 -14.00 12.32 15.47
C SER A 79 -13.89 12.65 13.98
N ILE A 80 -15.03 12.87 13.33
CA ILE A 80 -15.11 13.24 11.91
C ILE A 80 -15.93 14.52 11.77
N SER A 81 -15.30 15.57 11.27
CA SER A 81 -15.98 16.82 10.95
C SER A 81 -17.01 16.63 9.83
N LYS A 82 -18.06 17.44 9.81
CA LYS A 82 -19.14 17.35 8.80
C LYS A 82 -18.61 17.49 7.36
N ASN A 83 -17.63 18.36 7.14
CA ASN A 83 -17.02 18.56 5.83
C ASN A 83 -16.21 17.34 5.39
N LYS A 84 -15.41 16.75 6.29
CA LYS A 84 -14.65 15.53 5.99
C LYS A 84 -15.58 14.35 5.77
N TYR A 85 -16.61 14.18 6.59
CA TYR A 85 -17.61 13.13 6.40
C TYR A 85 -18.26 13.18 5.00
N ASN A 86 -18.64 14.37 4.55
CA ASN A 86 -19.21 14.57 3.22
C ASN A 86 -18.23 14.23 2.08
N SER A 87 -16.92 14.40 2.28
CA SER A 87 -15.90 14.02 1.29
C SER A 87 -15.61 12.52 1.29
N LEU A 88 -15.73 11.84 2.44
CA LEU A 88 -15.53 10.39 2.57
C LEU A 88 -16.62 9.58 1.84
N ILE A 89 -17.80 10.18 1.66
CA ILE A 89 -18.98 9.51 1.11
C ILE A 89 -19.19 9.93 -0.34
N LYS A 90 -19.30 8.94 -1.25
CA LYS A 90 -19.79 9.20 -2.60
C LYS A 90 -21.18 9.84 -2.52
N LYS A 91 -21.39 10.93 -3.28
CA LYS A 91 -22.66 11.70 -3.39
C LYS A 91 -23.84 10.90 -3.99
N SER A 92 -24.01 9.62 -3.66
CA SER A 92 -25.25 8.91 -3.89
C SER A 92 -26.26 9.32 -2.82
N SER A 93 -27.47 9.71 -3.25
CA SER A 93 -28.70 9.95 -2.48
C SER A 93 -28.58 10.12 -0.95
N LYS A 94 -29.06 11.25 -0.43
CA LYS A 94 -29.20 11.55 1.02
C LYS A 94 -29.96 10.50 1.85
N ARG A 95 -30.60 9.50 1.22
CA ARG A 95 -31.39 8.45 1.90
C ARG A 95 -30.61 7.16 2.21
N LYS A 96 -29.38 7.02 1.71
CA LYS A 96 -28.55 5.84 1.97
C LYS A 96 -27.94 5.92 3.37
N PHE A 97 -27.76 4.77 4.02
CA PHE A 97 -27.08 4.67 5.31
C PHE A 97 -25.82 3.82 5.23
N LEU A 98 -25.57 3.13 4.12
CA LEU A 98 -24.33 2.43 3.86
C LEU A 98 -23.63 3.09 2.67
N HIS A 99 -22.39 3.55 2.89
CA HIS A 99 -21.65 4.30 1.88
C HIS A 99 -20.30 3.68 1.61
N SER A 100 -19.97 3.48 0.33
CA SER A 100 -18.65 3.02 -0.09
C SER A 100 -17.62 4.14 0.08
N VAL A 101 -16.44 3.79 0.59
CA VAL A 101 -15.33 4.74 0.78
C VAL A 101 -14.18 4.42 -0.17
N HIS A 102 -13.61 5.46 -0.79
CA HIS A 102 -12.40 5.33 -1.60
C HIS A 102 -11.19 4.98 -0.73
N LEU A 103 -10.17 4.34 -1.32
CA LEU A 103 -9.05 3.75 -0.57
C LEU A 103 -8.29 4.81 0.24
N CYS A 104 -7.96 5.96 -0.35
CA CYS A 104 -7.14 6.98 0.32
C CYS A 104 -7.86 7.56 1.55
N GLU A 105 -9.13 7.91 1.37
CA GLU A 105 -10.04 8.38 2.41
C GLU A 105 -10.19 7.38 3.55
N TRP A 106 -10.30 6.09 3.20
CA TRP A 106 -10.37 5.02 4.18
C TRP A 106 -9.04 4.81 4.92
N SER A 107 -7.91 4.88 4.20
CA SER A 107 -6.58 4.80 4.80
C SER A 107 -6.34 5.93 5.82
N GLU A 108 -6.80 7.15 5.56
CA GLU A 108 -6.73 8.23 6.55
C GLU A 108 -7.52 7.93 7.84
N LEU A 109 -8.68 7.28 7.72
CA LEU A 109 -9.48 6.85 8.86
C LEU A 109 -8.74 5.76 9.64
N ILE A 110 -8.20 4.75 8.95
CA ILE A 110 -7.49 3.66 9.63
C ILE A 110 -6.18 4.15 10.25
N ALA A 111 -5.48 5.11 9.66
CA ALA A 111 -4.35 5.77 10.32
C ALA A 111 -4.77 6.46 11.63
N SER A 112 -5.95 7.08 11.64
CA SER A 112 -6.51 7.67 12.87
C SER A 112 -6.90 6.60 13.89
N VAL A 113 -7.40 5.44 13.43
CA VAL A 113 -7.67 4.27 14.29
C VAL A 113 -6.38 3.74 14.90
N LYS A 114 -5.34 3.44 14.10
CA LYS A 114 -4.04 2.97 14.56
C LYS A 114 -3.44 3.89 15.62
N LYS A 115 -3.51 5.21 15.39
CA LYS A 115 -2.96 6.20 16.32
C LYS A 115 -3.69 6.22 17.67
N LYS A 116 -5.02 6.04 17.70
CA LYS A 116 -5.84 6.19 18.91
C LYS A 116 -6.20 4.86 19.60
N ASN A 117 -6.19 3.77 18.85
CA ASN A 117 -6.61 2.42 19.26
C ASN A 117 -5.69 1.37 18.58
N PRO A 118 -4.36 1.41 18.79
CA PRO A 118 -3.43 0.50 18.13
C PRO A 118 -3.73 -0.98 18.39
N GLU A 119 -4.29 -1.31 19.56
CA GLU A 119 -4.64 -2.68 19.98
C GLU A 119 -5.72 -3.34 19.12
N VAL A 120 -6.41 -2.56 18.30
CA VAL A 120 -7.47 -3.03 17.39
C VAL A 120 -6.90 -3.60 16.09
N LEU A 121 -5.64 -3.28 15.77
CA LEU A 121 -4.95 -3.68 14.55
C LEU A 121 -3.79 -4.63 14.89
N GLU A 122 -3.54 -5.61 14.02
CA GLU A 122 -2.34 -6.45 14.15
C GLU A 122 -1.08 -5.62 13.87
N THR A 123 0.02 -6.01 14.50
CA THR A 123 1.34 -5.44 14.20
C THR A 123 1.79 -5.91 12.83
N PHE A 124 2.17 -4.97 11.97
CA PHE A 124 2.76 -5.28 10.68
C PHE A 124 4.27 -5.40 10.78
N GLU A 125 4.80 -6.51 10.27
CA GLU A 125 6.23 -6.67 10.03
C GLU A 125 6.49 -6.49 8.53
N MET A 126 7.27 -5.47 8.18
CA MET A 126 7.73 -5.30 6.81
C MET A 126 8.52 -6.54 6.39
N LYS A 127 8.13 -7.15 5.26
CA LYS A 127 8.84 -8.31 4.72
C LYS A 127 10.29 -7.96 4.40
N GLY A 128 10.49 -6.77 3.81
CA GLY A 128 11.76 -6.19 3.39
C GLY A 128 12.48 -7.03 2.33
N CYS A 129 13.25 -6.44 1.43
CA CYS A 129 14.03 -7.26 0.50
C CYS A 129 15.27 -7.80 1.21
N LEU A 130 15.64 -9.04 0.90
CA LEU A 130 16.95 -9.58 1.23
C LEU A 130 17.83 -9.49 -0.03
N GLY A 131 19.08 -9.08 0.16
CA GLY A 131 20.04 -8.80 -0.92
C GLY A 131 20.12 -9.88 -2.00
N PRO A 132 20.51 -9.53 -3.25
CA PRO A 132 20.48 -10.44 -4.39
C PRO A 132 21.40 -11.65 -4.22
N ASP A 133 22.40 -11.57 -3.33
CA ASP A 133 23.24 -12.68 -2.95
C ASP A 133 23.73 -12.64 -1.49
N LYS A 134 24.29 -13.78 -1.08
CA LYS A 134 24.88 -14.06 0.24
C LYS A 134 26.27 -13.45 0.45
N ASP A 135 26.88 -12.88 -0.60
CA ASP A 135 28.29 -12.48 -0.63
C ASP A 135 28.47 -10.95 -0.47
N GLY A 136 27.38 -10.24 -0.16
CA GLY A 136 27.40 -8.79 0.03
C GLY A 136 27.62 -8.03 -1.27
N PHE A 137 27.00 -8.48 -2.38
CA PHE A 137 27.12 -7.85 -3.71
C PHE A 137 27.11 -6.32 -3.68
N PHE A 138 26.19 -5.74 -2.92
CA PHE A 138 25.98 -4.29 -2.89
C PHE A 138 27.13 -3.56 -2.18
N GLU A 139 27.70 -4.11 -1.09
CA GLU A 139 28.86 -3.49 -0.43
C GLU A 139 30.08 -3.50 -1.36
N LYS A 140 30.30 -4.60 -2.10
CA LYS A 140 31.38 -4.69 -3.10
C LYS A 140 31.19 -3.73 -4.27
N ASN A 141 29.95 -3.48 -4.68
CA ASN A 141 29.63 -2.58 -5.81
C ASN A 141 29.34 -1.14 -5.38
N LYS A 142 29.34 -0.83 -4.09
CA LYS A 142 29.11 0.52 -3.56
C LYS A 142 29.98 1.59 -4.22
N PRO A 143 31.30 1.39 -4.50
CA PRO A 143 32.08 2.36 -5.24
C PRO A 143 31.55 2.63 -6.67
N LYS A 144 31.07 1.58 -7.36
CA LYS A 144 30.47 1.72 -8.69
C LYS A 144 29.12 2.43 -8.63
N LEU A 145 28.31 2.15 -7.60
CA LEU A 145 27.07 2.87 -7.35
C LEU A 145 27.31 4.36 -7.12
N ILE A 146 28.29 4.72 -6.28
CA ILE A 146 28.68 6.12 -6.05
C ILE A 146 29.10 6.79 -7.37
N GLN A 147 29.91 6.10 -8.18
CA GLN A 147 30.33 6.63 -9.48
C GLN A 147 29.15 6.78 -10.46
N CYS A 148 28.19 5.84 -10.43
CA CYS A 148 26.97 5.92 -11.21
C CYS A 148 26.12 7.13 -10.81
N ILE A 149 25.95 7.38 -9.50
CA ILE A 149 25.23 8.54 -8.96
C ILE A 149 25.90 9.84 -9.43
N LYS A 150 27.24 9.94 -9.33
CA LYS A 150 28.00 11.11 -9.82
C LYS A 150 27.76 11.35 -11.32
N LYS A 151 27.77 10.30 -12.13
CA LYS A 151 27.47 10.40 -13.57
C LYS A 151 26.04 10.88 -13.81
N ILE A 152 25.05 10.33 -13.11
CA ILE A 152 23.64 10.74 -13.21
C ILE A 152 23.47 12.22 -12.88
N ILE A 153 24.11 12.72 -11.82
CA ILE A 153 24.04 14.13 -11.42
C ILE A 153 24.65 15.05 -12.49
N SER A 154 25.68 14.59 -13.22
CA SER A 154 26.32 15.37 -14.29
C SER A 154 25.53 15.43 -15.61
N ILE A 155 24.48 14.62 -15.76
CA ILE A 155 23.64 14.62 -16.97
C ILE A 155 22.68 15.80 -16.91
N ASP A 156 22.60 16.57 -18.00
CA ASP A 156 21.51 17.53 -18.19
C ASP A 156 20.20 16.78 -18.49
N ALA A 157 19.45 16.49 -17.43
CA ALA A 157 18.25 15.66 -17.49
C ALA A 157 17.00 16.42 -17.96
N ASN A 158 17.05 17.76 -18.11
CA ASN A 158 15.86 18.58 -18.34
C ASN A 158 15.11 18.25 -19.65
N PHE A 159 15.78 17.63 -20.60
CA PHE A 159 15.23 17.27 -21.91
C PHE A 159 14.83 15.80 -22.02
N LEU A 160 15.02 14.99 -20.97
CA LEU A 160 14.69 13.58 -21.01
C LEU A 160 13.17 13.39 -20.85
N ASN A 161 12.58 12.58 -21.73
CA ASN A 161 11.23 12.05 -21.52
C ASN A 161 11.26 10.86 -20.54
N GLU A 162 10.09 10.29 -20.25
CA GLU A 162 9.94 9.22 -19.26
C GLU A 162 10.76 7.97 -19.65
N GLU A 163 10.70 7.55 -20.92
CA GLU A 163 11.47 6.41 -21.45
C GLU A 163 12.98 6.65 -21.36
N ALA A 164 13.45 7.82 -21.78
CA ALA A 164 14.87 8.16 -21.67
C ALA A 164 15.33 8.20 -20.20
N THR A 165 14.46 8.62 -19.29
CA THR A 165 14.72 8.61 -17.84
C THR A 165 14.87 7.19 -17.29
N LYS A 166 13.98 6.28 -17.71
CA LYS A 166 14.05 4.84 -17.39
C LYS A 166 15.41 4.27 -17.81
N TYR A 167 15.80 4.47 -19.06
CA TYR A 167 17.04 3.90 -19.63
C TYR A 167 18.33 4.56 -19.14
N ARG A 168 18.37 5.89 -19.03
CA ARG A 168 19.62 6.63 -18.77
C ARG A 168 19.89 6.81 -17.28
N LEU A 169 18.86 6.92 -16.45
CA LEU A 169 19.01 7.27 -15.04
C LEU A 169 18.64 6.08 -14.14
N VAL A 170 17.46 5.48 -14.34
CA VAL A 170 16.92 4.48 -13.40
C VAL A 170 17.58 3.11 -13.56
N LEU A 171 17.60 2.53 -14.76
CA LEU A 171 18.16 1.20 -15.01
C LEU A 171 19.63 1.07 -14.58
N PRO A 172 20.54 2.01 -14.95
CA PRO A 172 21.93 1.94 -14.51
C PRO A 172 22.05 1.98 -12.98
N LEU A 173 21.22 2.78 -12.32
CA LEU A 173 21.24 2.93 -10.88
C LEU A 173 20.79 1.65 -10.18
N ILE A 174 19.63 1.08 -10.53
CA ILE A 174 19.14 -0.15 -9.90
C ILE A 174 20.05 -1.36 -10.20
N GLN A 175 20.67 -1.39 -11.38
CA GLN A 175 21.67 -2.41 -11.71
C GLN A 175 22.89 -2.33 -10.79
N ASN A 176 23.41 -1.12 -10.53
CA ASN A 176 24.53 -0.92 -9.61
C ASN A 176 24.16 -1.16 -8.14
N ILE A 177 22.88 -1.05 -7.77
CA ILE A 177 22.36 -1.45 -6.44
C ILE A 177 22.33 -2.98 -6.28
N GLY A 178 22.23 -3.74 -7.39
CA GLY A 178 22.26 -5.21 -7.39
C GLY A 178 21.08 -5.90 -8.07
N TRP A 179 20.18 -5.15 -8.70
CA TRP A 179 19.09 -5.75 -9.47
C TRP A 179 19.59 -6.30 -10.82
N ASN A 180 19.27 -7.55 -11.13
CA ASN A 180 19.60 -8.14 -12.43
C ASN A 180 18.55 -7.73 -13.48
N ILE A 181 18.82 -6.65 -14.20
CA ILE A 181 17.94 -6.10 -15.24
C ILE A 181 17.74 -7.01 -16.46
N TYR A 182 18.57 -8.05 -16.61
CA TYR A 182 18.44 -9.04 -17.70
C TYR A 182 17.60 -10.26 -17.28
N ASN A 183 17.30 -10.39 -15.99
CA ASN A 183 16.45 -11.46 -15.49
C ASN A 183 15.04 -10.92 -15.24
N LEU A 184 14.08 -11.29 -16.10
CA LEU A 184 12.68 -10.89 -15.98
C LEU A 184 12.02 -11.34 -14.66
N ARG A 185 12.57 -12.35 -13.98
CA ARG A 185 12.10 -12.74 -12.64
C ARG A 185 12.56 -11.80 -11.54
N HIS A 186 13.62 -11.02 -11.77
CA HIS A 186 14.15 -10.05 -10.81
C HIS A 186 13.68 -8.63 -11.13
N VAL A 187 13.67 -8.27 -12.42
CA VAL A 187 13.23 -6.95 -12.90
C VAL A 187 12.29 -7.18 -14.07
N GLN A 188 10.99 -7.04 -13.80
CA GLN A 188 9.95 -7.16 -14.81
C GLN A 188 9.47 -5.77 -15.23
N PRO A 189 9.72 -5.34 -16.49
CA PRO A 189 9.16 -4.09 -17.00
C PRO A 189 7.66 -4.21 -17.30
N GLU A 190 6.97 -3.07 -17.36
CA GLU A 190 5.55 -2.96 -17.79
C GLU A 190 4.61 -3.91 -17.02
N TYR A 191 4.84 -4.03 -15.71
CA TYR A 191 4.11 -4.98 -14.87
C TYR A 191 2.64 -4.56 -14.73
N ARG A 192 1.73 -5.47 -15.07
CA ARG A 192 0.28 -5.23 -14.97
C ARG A 192 -0.20 -5.42 -13.53
N VAL A 193 -0.82 -4.39 -12.98
CA VAL A 193 -1.37 -4.38 -11.62
C VAL A 193 -2.88 -4.51 -11.68
N GLY A 194 -3.40 -5.73 -11.56
CA GLY A 194 -4.84 -5.95 -11.53
C GLY A 194 -5.52 -5.82 -12.91
N ASN A 195 -6.19 -4.70 -13.19
CA ASN A 195 -7.01 -4.53 -14.40
C ASN A 195 -6.16 -4.28 -15.67
N LYS A 196 -6.76 -4.44 -16.86
CA LYS A 196 -6.07 -4.37 -18.17
C LYS A 196 -5.18 -3.13 -18.40
N ASN A 197 -5.52 -1.99 -17.79
CA ASN A 197 -4.85 -0.71 -18.05
C ASN A 197 -3.93 -0.23 -16.92
N ASP A 198 -3.97 -0.89 -15.76
CA ASP A 198 -3.14 -0.49 -14.62
C ASP A 198 -1.76 -1.14 -14.76
N ARG A 199 -0.74 -0.32 -14.97
CA ARG A 199 0.65 -0.77 -15.16
C ARG A 199 1.62 0.04 -14.31
N LEU A 200 2.68 -0.65 -13.93
CA LEU A 200 3.89 -0.09 -13.34
C LEU A 200 5.03 -0.21 -14.33
N ASP A 201 5.97 0.72 -14.27
CA ASP A 201 7.17 0.66 -15.10
C ASP A 201 8.03 -0.56 -14.77
N TYR A 202 8.25 -0.83 -13.48
CA TYR A 202 9.03 -1.99 -13.04
C TYR A 202 8.44 -2.65 -11.79
N LEU A 203 8.38 -3.99 -11.84
CA LEU A 203 8.32 -4.84 -10.66
C LEU A 203 9.73 -5.37 -10.37
N LEU A 204 10.22 -5.11 -9.17
CA LEU A 204 11.45 -5.68 -8.65
C LEU A 204 11.09 -6.83 -7.70
N THR A 205 11.71 -8.00 -7.88
CA THR A 205 11.44 -9.19 -7.05
C THR A 205 12.75 -9.78 -6.55
N ASP A 206 12.89 -9.84 -5.23
CA ASP A 206 14.09 -10.40 -4.60
C ASP A 206 14.09 -11.93 -4.61
N TYR A 207 15.11 -12.56 -4.01
CA TYR A 207 15.22 -14.01 -4.00
C TYR A 207 14.20 -14.73 -3.10
N ARG A 208 13.53 -14.03 -2.19
CA ARG A 208 12.44 -14.56 -1.35
C ARG A 208 11.08 -14.42 -2.03
N HIS A 209 11.06 -13.82 -3.22
CA HIS A 209 9.86 -13.40 -3.93
C HIS A 209 9.14 -12.21 -3.27
N ASP A 210 9.84 -11.42 -2.45
CA ASP A 210 9.34 -10.15 -1.96
C ASP A 210 9.39 -9.12 -3.10
N LYS A 211 8.28 -8.41 -3.27
CA LYS A 211 8.06 -7.51 -4.40
C LYS A 211 8.30 -6.06 -3.98
N THR A 212 8.83 -5.26 -4.89
CA THR A 212 8.93 -3.81 -4.80
C THR A 212 8.41 -3.19 -6.08
N PHE A 213 7.54 -2.19 -5.97
CA PHE A 213 6.97 -1.49 -7.11
C PHE A 213 7.76 -0.22 -7.41
N LEU A 214 8.11 -0.01 -8.66
CA LEU A 214 8.89 1.16 -9.10
C LEU A 214 8.18 1.83 -10.29
N GLU A 215 7.77 3.07 -10.07
CA GLU A 215 7.16 3.95 -11.06
C GLU A 215 8.12 5.11 -11.38
N VAL A 216 8.30 5.37 -12.68
CA VAL A 216 9.22 6.38 -13.21
C VAL A 216 8.41 7.49 -13.90
N LYS A 217 8.89 8.72 -13.79
CA LYS A 217 8.32 9.90 -14.45
C LYS A 217 9.43 10.69 -15.13
N SER A 218 9.09 11.57 -16.07
CA SER A 218 10.05 12.51 -16.65
C SER A 218 10.61 13.48 -15.59
N PRO A 219 11.82 14.04 -15.75
CA PRO A 219 12.47 14.89 -14.74
C PRO A 219 11.72 16.19 -14.43
N ASP A 220 10.90 16.68 -15.36
CA ASP A 220 10.04 17.87 -15.21
C ASP A 220 8.78 17.62 -14.36
N LYS A 221 8.44 16.36 -14.07
CA LYS A 221 7.18 16.01 -13.40
C LYS A 221 7.26 16.12 -11.89
N ASN A 222 6.18 16.67 -11.31
CA ASN A 222 5.97 16.67 -9.86
C ASN A 222 5.48 15.30 -9.39
N LEU A 223 6.37 14.57 -8.72
CA LEU A 223 6.11 13.24 -8.18
C LEU A 223 4.93 13.19 -7.18
N ALA A 224 4.69 14.26 -6.41
CA ALA A 224 3.63 14.26 -5.39
C ALA A 224 2.23 13.96 -5.98
N SER A 225 2.00 14.34 -7.24
CA SER A 225 0.73 14.08 -7.95
C SER A 225 0.46 12.60 -8.22
N HIS A 226 1.50 11.76 -8.26
CA HIS A 226 1.39 10.32 -8.55
C HIS A 226 1.42 9.43 -7.29
N LYS A 227 1.58 10.02 -6.09
CA LYS A 227 1.59 9.30 -4.81
C LYS A 227 0.39 8.36 -4.66
N CYS A 228 -0.82 8.83 -4.97
CA CYS A 228 -2.04 8.04 -4.82
C CYS A 228 -2.08 6.82 -5.74
N GLN A 229 -1.41 6.84 -6.89
CA GLN A 229 -1.40 5.74 -7.84
C GLN A 229 -0.56 4.58 -7.32
N ILE A 230 0.70 4.85 -6.95
CA ILE A 230 1.60 3.80 -6.48
C ILE A 230 1.11 3.15 -5.18
N ILE A 231 0.57 3.95 -4.27
CA ILE A 231 -0.05 3.48 -3.02
C ILE A 231 -1.22 2.52 -3.30
N LYS A 232 -2.07 2.82 -4.29
CA LYS A 232 -3.18 1.93 -4.69
C LYS A 232 -2.66 0.62 -5.26
N TYR A 233 -1.64 0.68 -6.09
CA TYR A 233 -1.03 -0.50 -6.68
C TYR A 233 -0.47 -1.42 -5.60
N CYS A 234 0.37 -0.90 -4.71
CA CYS A 234 0.94 -1.66 -3.61
C CYS A 234 -0.13 -2.33 -2.73
N ALA A 235 -1.16 -1.57 -2.33
CA ALA A 235 -2.27 -2.12 -1.56
C ALA A 235 -3.04 -3.22 -2.31
N SER A 236 -3.20 -3.11 -3.63
CA SER A 236 -3.92 -4.12 -4.43
C SER A 236 -3.18 -5.44 -4.59
N GLN A 237 -1.86 -5.46 -4.34
CA GLN A 237 -0.99 -6.63 -4.54
C GLN A 237 -0.25 -7.05 -3.27
N ASN A 238 -0.59 -6.45 -2.12
CA ASN A 238 0.04 -6.70 -0.82
C ASN A 238 1.57 -6.53 -0.87
N VAL A 239 2.00 -5.40 -1.44
CA VAL A 239 3.41 -5.00 -1.59
C VAL A 239 3.74 -3.88 -0.62
N ASP A 240 4.82 -4.07 0.14
CA ASP A 240 5.17 -3.23 1.28
C ASP A 240 6.00 -1.99 0.88
N LEU A 241 6.70 -2.05 -0.26
CA LEU A 241 7.57 -0.98 -0.75
C LEU A 241 7.15 -0.50 -2.15
N GLY A 242 6.73 0.75 -2.24
CA GLY A 242 6.49 1.46 -3.49
C GLY A 242 7.50 2.60 -3.66
N ILE A 243 8.05 2.75 -4.86
CA ILE A 243 9.06 3.76 -5.19
C ILE A 243 8.58 4.59 -6.37
N LEU A 244 8.60 5.91 -6.21
CA LEU A 244 8.28 6.85 -7.27
C LEU A 244 9.51 7.73 -7.54
N THR A 245 9.93 7.81 -8.79
CA THR A 245 11.15 8.56 -9.15
C THR A 245 11.03 9.29 -10.49
N ASN A 246 11.82 10.35 -10.66
CA ASN A 246 12.11 10.93 -11.96
C ASN A 246 13.60 10.81 -12.35
N GLY A 247 14.28 9.81 -11.78
CA GLY A 247 15.71 9.57 -11.94
C GLY A 247 16.59 10.40 -11.00
N LEU A 248 16.22 11.65 -10.70
CA LEU A 248 16.97 12.56 -9.82
C LEU A 248 16.40 12.62 -8.40
N GLN A 249 15.07 12.64 -8.30
CA GLN A 249 14.33 12.59 -7.05
C GLN A 249 13.71 11.21 -6.89
N TRP A 250 13.80 10.66 -5.70
CA TRP A 250 13.27 9.36 -5.32
C TRP A 250 12.42 9.53 -4.07
N ILE A 251 11.20 9.01 -4.10
CA ILE A 251 10.31 8.94 -2.95
C ILE A 251 10.00 7.47 -2.68
N PHE A 252 10.30 7.04 -1.47
CA PHE A 252 10.09 5.68 -1.01
C PHE A 252 8.87 5.66 -0.09
N TYR A 253 7.90 4.79 -0.38
CA TYR A 253 6.69 4.61 0.39
C TYR A 253 6.70 3.22 1.03
N ASN A 254 6.85 3.19 2.36
CA ASN A 254 6.64 1.99 3.16
C ASN A 254 5.16 1.91 3.52
N ILE A 255 4.53 0.82 3.11
CA ILE A 255 3.09 0.65 3.13
C ILE A 255 2.75 -0.48 4.09
N ASP A 256 2.17 -0.08 5.21
CA ASP A 256 1.54 -1.00 6.16
C ASP A 256 0.08 -1.23 5.72
N TYR A 257 -0.12 -2.25 4.87
CA TYR A 257 -1.44 -2.61 4.35
C TYR A 257 -2.03 -3.82 5.09
N HIS A 258 -3.02 -3.59 5.95
CA HIS A 258 -3.77 -4.69 6.57
C HIS A 258 -4.92 -5.12 5.66
N ALA A 259 -4.59 -5.79 4.55
CA ALA A 259 -5.54 -6.27 3.56
C ALA A 259 -6.71 -7.02 4.21
N ASP A 260 -6.38 -7.98 5.08
CA ASP A 260 -7.35 -8.92 5.65
C ASP A 260 -8.11 -8.36 6.85
N GLN A 261 -7.55 -7.35 7.54
CA GLN A 261 -8.15 -6.79 8.74
C GLN A 261 -8.97 -5.53 8.51
N THR A 262 -8.51 -4.65 7.62
CA THR A 262 -9.12 -3.32 7.42
C THR A 262 -9.30 -2.97 5.95
N GLY A 263 -8.62 -3.67 5.03
CA GLY A 263 -8.60 -3.31 3.62
C GLY A 263 -8.04 -1.90 3.37
N ALA A 264 -7.18 -1.43 4.27
CA ALA A 264 -6.65 -0.06 4.35
C ALA A 264 -5.14 -0.04 4.55
N ILE A 265 -4.57 1.12 4.24
CA ILE A 265 -3.20 1.43 4.61
C ILE A 265 -3.25 2.18 5.93
N SER A 266 -2.72 1.58 6.97
CA SER A 266 -2.75 2.14 8.32
C SER A 266 -1.67 3.20 8.50
N GLU A 267 -0.59 3.11 7.74
CA GLU A 267 0.48 4.08 7.72
C GLU A 267 1.18 4.07 6.37
N VAL A 268 1.39 5.26 5.81
CA VAL A 268 2.29 5.45 4.68
C VAL A 268 3.45 6.27 5.21
N GLN A 269 4.53 5.59 5.58
CA GLN A 269 5.78 6.28 5.87
C GLN A 269 6.44 6.60 4.54
N SER A 270 6.88 7.84 4.38
CA SER A 270 7.59 8.25 3.18
C SER A 270 8.91 8.88 3.53
N ASP A 271 9.94 8.51 2.77
CA ASP A 271 11.23 9.17 2.78
C ASP A 271 11.58 9.63 1.36
N SER A 272 12.46 10.62 1.24
CA SER A 272 12.85 11.18 -0.05
C SER A 272 14.35 11.37 -0.16
N LEU A 273 14.85 11.20 -1.39
CA LEU A 273 16.25 11.42 -1.74
C LEU A 273 16.31 12.25 -3.02
N ASP A 274 16.94 13.42 -2.94
CA ASP A 274 17.29 14.22 -4.12
C ASP A 274 18.78 14.10 -4.37
N LEU A 275 19.14 13.48 -5.49
CA LEU A 275 20.54 13.22 -5.85
C LEU A 275 21.32 14.51 -6.10
N ARG A 276 20.66 15.62 -6.40
CA ARG A 276 21.33 16.91 -6.67
C ARG A 276 21.85 17.58 -5.41
N THR A 277 21.21 17.33 -4.27
CA THR A 277 21.54 18.00 -3.00
C THR A 277 22.24 17.07 -2.01
N LYS A 278 22.06 15.76 -2.16
CA LYS A 278 22.69 14.78 -1.28
C LYS A 278 24.11 14.45 -1.76
N ASP A 279 25.03 14.36 -0.80
CA ASP A 279 26.34 13.76 -1.05
C ASP A 279 26.19 12.35 -1.67
N PRO A 280 26.91 12.02 -2.76
CA PRO A 280 26.80 10.73 -3.45
C PRO A 280 27.05 9.50 -2.57
N HIS A 281 27.92 9.60 -1.55
CA HIS A 281 28.15 8.49 -0.64
C HIS A 281 26.93 8.26 0.24
N LYS A 282 26.39 9.33 0.83
CA LYS A 282 25.14 9.27 1.62
C LYS A 282 23.93 8.84 0.80
N ALA A 283 23.88 9.20 -0.49
CA ALA A 283 22.84 8.73 -1.41
C ALA A 283 22.95 7.22 -1.66
N ALA A 284 24.17 6.70 -1.89
CA ALA A 284 24.41 5.27 -2.03
C ALA A 284 24.03 4.48 -0.77
N ASP A 285 24.42 4.98 0.41
CA ASP A 285 24.03 4.41 1.71
C ASP A 285 22.51 4.31 1.84
N LYS A 286 21.79 5.37 1.45
CA LYS A 286 20.34 5.40 1.53
C LYS A 286 19.68 4.37 0.62
N PHE A 287 20.18 4.19 -0.61
CA PHE A 287 19.67 3.16 -1.49
C PHE A 287 19.90 1.75 -0.94
N ILE A 288 21.10 1.49 -0.41
CA ILE A 288 21.42 0.21 0.21
C ILE A 288 20.51 -0.05 1.42
N ASP A 289 20.29 0.94 2.27
CA ASP A 289 19.38 0.84 3.41
C ASP A 289 17.93 0.56 2.99
N VAL A 290 17.40 1.31 2.03
CA VAL A 290 16.01 1.12 1.58
C VAL A 290 15.79 -0.23 0.92
N PHE A 291 16.67 -0.62 0.00
CA PHE A 291 16.49 -1.88 -0.73
C PHE A 291 16.88 -3.09 0.11
N TRP A 292 17.94 -3.01 0.92
CA TRP A 292 18.53 -4.19 1.56
C TRP A 292 18.53 -4.15 3.09
N GLY A 293 18.22 -3.02 3.73
CA GLY A 293 17.92 -2.90 5.16
C GLY A 293 18.93 -3.52 6.14
N GLY A 294 20.20 -3.65 5.72
CA GLY A 294 21.25 -4.38 6.46
C GLY A 294 20.98 -5.88 6.63
N LYS A 295 19.93 -6.44 6.01
CA LYS A 295 19.59 -7.86 6.11
C LYS A 295 20.27 -8.62 4.97
N THR A 296 21.30 -9.38 5.31
CA THR A 296 21.96 -10.31 4.37
C THR A 296 21.25 -11.66 4.35
N CYS A 297 21.32 -12.35 3.21
CA CYS A 297 20.84 -13.72 3.10
C CYS A 297 21.65 -14.63 4.05
N LYS A 298 21.10 -15.03 5.20
CA LYS A 298 21.72 -16.04 6.08
C LYS A 298 21.52 -17.44 5.47
N LYS A 299 22.55 -18.29 5.53
CA LYS A 299 22.44 -19.73 5.16
C LYS A 299 21.28 -20.36 5.96
N GLY A 300 20.25 -20.81 5.28
CA GLY A 300 19.15 -21.55 5.90
C GLY A 300 18.11 -21.99 4.88
N LYS A 301 18.23 -23.25 4.45
CA LYS A 301 17.33 -24.04 3.60
C LYS A 301 16.71 -23.26 2.43
N THR A 302 17.26 -23.48 1.23
CA THR A 302 16.43 -23.62 0.04
C THR A 302 15.24 -24.49 0.43
N THR A 303 14.08 -23.87 0.67
CA THR A 303 12.85 -24.63 0.52
C THR A 303 12.83 -24.96 -0.95
N ASN A 304 13.15 -26.21 -1.28
CA ASN A 304 12.81 -26.84 -2.55
C ASN A 304 11.29 -26.80 -2.69
N ARG A 305 10.72 -25.62 -2.86
CA ARG A 305 9.51 -25.44 -3.64
C ARG A 305 10.06 -25.12 -5.00
N SER A 306 10.09 -26.14 -5.84
CA SER A 306 10.30 -25.92 -7.26
C SER A 306 9.25 -24.91 -7.74
N LEU A 307 9.56 -24.14 -8.79
CA LEU A 307 8.57 -23.24 -9.39
C LEU A 307 7.28 -23.99 -9.81
N ASP A 308 7.35 -25.30 -9.98
CA ASP A 308 6.22 -26.17 -10.33
C ASP A 308 5.26 -26.43 -9.15
N ASP A 309 5.73 -26.34 -7.91
CA ASP A 309 4.91 -26.61 -6.72
C ASP A 309 3.91 -25.48 -6.41
N VAL A 310 4.20 -24.25 -6.84
CA VAL A 310 3.31 -23.09 -6.61
C VAL A 310 2.23 -22.98 -7.70
N ILE A 311 2.48 -23.52 -8.89
CA ILE A 311 1.53 -23.48 -10.02
C ILE A 311 0.37 -24.45 -9.82
N ASN A 312 0.55 -25.53 -9.04
CA ASN A 312 -0.49 -26.55 -8.82
C ASN A 312 -1.41 -26.29 -7.60
N THR A 313 -1.35 -25.10 -6.98
CA THR A 313 -2.22 -24.76 -5.82
C THR A 313 -3.06 -23.48 -6.00
N MET A 314 -3.25 -23.02 -7.24
CA MET A 314 -4.24 -22.00 -7.61
C MET A 314 -5.11 -22.52 -8.76
#